data_AF-A0A972YGZ8-F1
#
_entry.id   AF-A0A972YGZ8-F1
#
_cell.length_a   1.000
_cell.length_b   1.000
_cell.length_c   1.000
_cell.angle_alpha   90.00
_cell.angle_beta   90.00
_cell.angle_gamma   90.00
#
_symmetry.space_group_name_H-M   'P 1'
#
loop_
_entity.id
_entity.type
_entity.pdbx_description
1 polymer ?
#
loop_
_entity_poly.entity_id
_entity_poly.type
_entity_poly.pdbx_seq_one_letter_code
_entity_poly.pdbx_strand_id
1 'polypeptide(L)'
;MTMNLLKTAILVLAGVGAARAADQPNVLFIFPDQLQRDVLSVYGGPVNTPNIDRLAEEGVLFSDAVCPTPYCAPTRMSLVTALYPQQHGVVQNTGWKQRGMRPDEMTYPRVLWEDGYSTHHYGKWHLEDKQKGDSVAWYTDQFRYFPEFQDNMADKLETYRSRGKGKYSEWYGLVFPVETSEELRIALDHNDLWDQWKEHWAGQMVLGMGML
;
A
#
# COMPACT_ATOMS: atom_id res chain seq x y z
N MET A 1 28.81 -28.68 -61.52
CA MET A 1 27.49 -28.12 -61.12
C MET A 1 26.67 -29.31 -60.65
N THR A 2 26.33 -29.51 -59.38
CA THR A 2 25.79 -28.58 -58.38
C THR A 2 26.09 -29.09 -56.96
N MET A 3 26.68 -28.26 -56.10
CA MET A 3 26.70 -28.44 -54.65
C MET A 3 25.34 -28.06 -54.08
N ASN A 4 24.72 -28.94 -53.27
CA ASN A 4 23.57 -28.57 -52.42
C ASN A 4 23.96 -28.77 -50.95
N LEU A 5 24.46 -27.68 -50.36
CA LEU A 5 24.51 -27.43 -48.93
C LEU A 5 23.17 -26.85 -48.51
N LEU A 6 22.34 -27.59 -47.77
CA LEU A 6 21.16 -27.02 -47.11
C LEU A 6 21.09 -27.44 -45.63
N LYS A 7 21.75 -26.63 -44.81
CA LYS A 7 21.28 -26.06 -43.54
C LYS A 7 20.37 -26.95 -42.66
N THR A 8 20.98 -27.68 -41.75
CA THR A 8 20.31 -28.16 -40.53
C THR A 8 20.18 -26.98 -39.55
N ALA A 9 19.01 -26.34 -39.50
CA ALA A 9 18.68 -25.41 -38.43
C ALA A 9 18.23 -26.24 -37.21
N ILE A 10 19.08 -26.33 -36.19
CA ILE A 10 18.69 -26.85 -34.89
C ILE A 10 17.85 -25.75 -34.22
N LEU A 11 16.54 -25.96 -34.22
CA LEU A 11 15.59 -25.16 -33.46
C LEU A 11 15.72 -25.61 -31.98
N VAL A 12 16.56 -24.91 -31.22
CA VAL A 12 16.52 -25.00 -29.75
C VAL A 12 15.27 -24.24 -29.30
N LEU A 13 14.14 -24.95 -29.20
CA LEU A 13 13.02 -24.48 -28.37
C LEU A 13 13.50 -24.51 -26.92
N ALA A 14 14.03 -23.38 -26.46
CA ALA A 14 14.07 -23.10 -25.03
C ALA A 14 12.60 -23.05 -24.58
N GLY A 15 12.16 -24.11 -23.91
CA GLY A 15 10.86 -24.18 -23.27
C GLY A 15 10.80 -23.14 -22.16
N VAL A 16 10.31 -21.95 -22.51
CA VAL A 16 9.79 -21.02 -21.51
C VAL A 16 8.55 -21.71 -20.97
N GLY A 17 8.68 -22.35 -19.81
CA GLY A 17 7.55 -22.95 -19.12
C GLY A 17 6.54 -21.85 -18.84
N ALA A 18 5.51 -21.74 -19.67
CA ALA A 18 4.33 -20.98 -19.31
C ALA A 18 3.78 -21.62 -18.05
N ALA A 19 3.99 -20.97 -16.90
CA ALA A 19 3.29 -21.32 -15.68
C ALA A 19 1.81 -21.32 -16.05
N ARG A 20 1.19 -22.49 -16.05
CA ARG A 20 -0.24 -22.62 -16.27
C ARG A 20 -0.88 -21.88 -15.12
N ALA A 21 -1.43 -20.69 -15.38
CA ALA A 21 -2.19 -19.98 -14.38
C ALA A 21 -3.21 -20.96 -13.80
N ALA A 22 -3.29 -21.06 -12.47
CA ALA A 22 -4.40 -21.78 -11.85
C ALA A 22 -5.70 -21.19 -12.41
N ASP A 23 -6.71 -22.03 -12.65
CA ASP A 23 -7.99 -21.57 -13.21
C ASP A 23 -8.64 -20.47 -12.33
N GLN A 24 -8.19 -20.36 -11.07
CA GLN A 24 -8.53 -19.30 -10.13
C GLN A 24 -7.30 -18.95 -9.23
N PRO A 25 -6.46 -17.97 -9.60
CA PRO A 25 -5.25 -17.65 -8.85
C PRO A 25 -5.55 -16.86 -7.57
N ASN A 26 -4.79 -17.07 -6.49
CA ASN A 26 -4.88 -16.19 -5.31
C ASN A 26 -4.38 -14.78 -5.64
N VAL A 27 -5.17 -13.77 -5.32
CA VAL A 27 -4.82 -12.35 -5.56
C VAL A 27 -4.44 -11.71 -4.23
N LEU A 28 -3.20 -11.22 -4.13
CA LEU A 28 -2.73 -10.42 -3.00
C LEU A 28 -2.48 -8.99 -3.46
N PHE A 29 -3.19 -8.04 -2.86
CA PHE A 29 -2.99 -6.61 -3.11
C PHE A 29 -2.31 -5.94 -1.92
N ILE A 30 -1.09 -5.44 -2.12
CA ILE A 30 -0.31 -4.71 -1.10
C ILE A 30 -0.40 -3.22 -1.41
N PHE A 31 -0.94 -2.44 -0.48
CA PHE A 31 -1.17 -1.01 -0.68
C PHE A 31 -0.51 -0.16 0.43
N PRO A 32 0.76 0.25 0.24
CA PRO A 32 1.45 1.06 1.22
C PRO A 32 0.87 2.49 1.25
N ASP A 33 0.91 3.12 2.42
CA ASP A 33 0.39 4.47 2.62
C ASP A 33 1.52 5.49 2.55
N GLN A 34 1.40 6.47 1.65
CA GLN A 34 2.39 7.53 1.42
C GLN A 34 3.82 7.05 1.08
N LEU A 35 3.98 5.83 0.55
CA LEU A 35 5.26 5.37 0.04
C LEU A 35 5.67 6.17 -1.19
N GLN A 36 6.84 6.81 -1.11
CA GLN A 36 7.42 7.52 -2.24
C GLN A 36 8.21 6.55 -3.13
N ARG A 37 8.12 6.72 -4.44
CA ARG A 37 8.87 5.88 -5.40
C ARG A 37 10.38 5.97 -5.17
N ASP A 38 10.87 7.19 -4.99
CA ASP A 38 12.30 7.51 -5.02
C ASP A 38 13.04 7.06 -3.74
N VAL A 39 12.34 6.51 -2.74
CA VAL A 39 13.01 5.89 -1.59
C VAL A 39 13.41 4.44 -1.83
N LEU A 40 12.79 3.74 -2.78
CA LEU A 40 12.98 2.31 -3.02
C LEU A 40 14.25 2.00 -3.82
N SER A 41 15.03 1.00 -3.39
CA SER A 41 16.29 0.62 -4.06
C SER A 41 16.10 0.17 -5.51
N VAL A 42 14.99 -0.49 -5.85
CA VAL A 42 14.66 -0.86 -7.24
C VAL A 42 14.57 0.35 -8.19
N TYR A 43 14.28 1.55 -7.68
CA TYR A 43 14.27 2.81 -8.44
C TYR A 43 15.55 3.65 -8.22
N GLY A 44 16.60 3.07 -7.63
CA GLY A 44 17.85 3.77 -7.29
C GLY A 44 17.78 4.59 -6.01
N GLY A 45 16.75 4.38 -5.18
CA GLY A 45 16.58 5.06 -3.91
C GLY A 45 17.56 4.61 -2.83
N PRO A 46 17.71 5.40 -1.74
CA PRO A 46 18.69 5.14 -0.69
C PRO A 46 18.29 4.04 0.30
N VAL A 47 17.03 3.60 0.32
CA VAL A 47 16.55 2.59 1.28
C VAL A 47 16.71 1.21 0.69
N ASN A 48 17.41 0.33 1.41
CA ASN A 48 17.55 -1.07 1.03
C ASN A 48 16.21 -1.81 1.19
N THR A 49 15.58 -2.20 0.08
CA THR A 49 14.26 -2.87 0.06
C THR A 49 14.31 -4.26 -0.60
N PRO A 50 15.08 -5.22 -0.06
CA PRO A 50 15.41 -6.47 -0.76
C PRO A 50 14.19 -7.33 -1.12
N ASN A 51 13.11 -7.27 -0.32
CA ASN A 51 11.88 -7.99 -0.63
C ASN A 51 11.08 -7.36 -1.78
N ILE A 52 11.11 -6.03 -1.91
CA ILE A 52 10.46 -5.31 -3.01
C ILE A 52 11.28 -5.50 -4.28
N ASP A 53 12.61 -5.43 -4.17
CA ASP A 53 13.54 -5.65 -5.27
C ASP A 53 13.35 -7.05 -5.86
N ARG A 54 13.25 -8.09 -5.01
CA ARG A 54 12.94 -9.46 -5.45
C ARG A 54 11.60 -9.56 -6.19
N LEU A 55 10.54 -8.89 -5.70
CA LEU A 55 9.24 -8.89 -6.39
C LEU A 55 9.31 -8.21 -7.76
N ALA A 56 10.14 -7.17 -7.90
CA ALA A 56 10.35 -6.50 -9.17
C ALA A 56 11.16 -7.35 -10.16
N GLU A 57 12.18 -8.08 -9.68
CA GLU A 57 12.99 -9.01 -10.47
C GLU A 57 12.19 -10.21 -10.98
N GLU A 58 11.30 -10.76 -10.15
CA GLU A 58 10.45 -11.91 -10.49
C GLU A 58 9.16 -11.51 -11.24
N GLY A 59 8.89 -10.21 -11.38
CA GLY A 59 7.61 -9.67 -11.83
C GLY A 59 7.72 -8.58 -12.88
N VAL A 60 6.78 -7.63 -12.83
CA VAL A 60 6.75 -6.47 -13.70
C VAL A 60 6.93 -5.21 -12.86
N LEU A 61 7.94 -4.42 -13.21
CA LEU A 61 8.19 -3.10 -12.63
C LEU A 61 7.62 -2.02 -13.55
N PHE A 62 6.69 -1.21 -13.03
CA PHE A 62 6.13 -0.08 -13.78
C PHE A 62 7.02 1.16 -13.57
N SER A 63 7.58 1.73 -14.64
CA SER A 63 8.31 3.00 -14.56
C SER A 63 7.40 4.17 -14.13
N ASP A 64 6.14 4.12 -14.58
CA ASP A 64 5.17 5.20 -14.47
C ASP A 64 3.81 4.66 -14.01
N ALA A 65 3.65 4.54 -12.68
CA ALA A 65 2.36 4.26 -12.04
C ALA A 65 1.89 5.51 -11.29
N VAL A 66 0.74 6.06 -11.68
CA VAL A 66 0.26 7.36 -11.19
C VAL A 66 -1.08 7.20 -10.49
N CYS A 67 -1.19 7.79 -9.29
CA CYS A 67 -2.47 7.89 -8.59
C CYS A 67 -3.33 9.02 -9.17
N PRO A 68 -4.67 8.91 -9.17
CA PRO A 68 -5.54 9.94 -9.74
C PRO A 68 -5.55 11.24 -8.92
N THR A 69 -5.06 11.20 -7.67
CA THR A 69 -5.08 12.34 -6.75
C THR A 69 -4.10 12.13 -5.59
N PRO A 70 -3.51 13.21 -5.03
CA PRO A 70 -2.61 13.13 -3.89
C PRO A 70 -3.31 12.92 -2.53
N TYR A 71 -4.60 12.56 -2.52
CA TYR A 71 -5.37 12.31 -1.29
C TYR A 71 -5.64 10.81 -1.06
N CYS A 72 -5.67 10.41 0.22
CA CYS A 72 -5.82 9.02 0.63
C CYS A 72 -7.16 8.42 0.20
N ALA A 73 -8.29 9.00 0.65
CA ALA A 73 -9.60 8.41 0.40
C ALA A 73 -9.97 8.42 -1.09
N PRO A 74 -9.78 9.52 -1.84
CA PRO A 74 -10.07 9.54 -3.26
C PRO A 74 -9.29 8.48 -4.05
N THR A 75 -7.98 8.32 -3.80
CA THR A 75 -7.17 7.31 -4.47
C THR A 75 -7.57 5.88 -4.10
N ARG A 76 -7.88 5.61 -2.81
CA ARG A 76 -8.40 4.30 -2.37
C ARG A 76 -9.74 3.99 -3.01
N MET A 77 -10.60 4.99 -3.13
CA MET A 77 -11.91 4.84 -3.76
C MET A 77 -11.77 4.55 -5.25
N SER A 78 -10.88 5.27 -5.95
CA SER A 78 -10.59 4.99 -7.36
C SER A 78 -9.99 3.60 -7.57
N LEU A 79 -9.11 3.17 -6.66
CA LEU A 79 -8.52 1.84 -6.69
C LEU A 79 -9.59 0.74 -6.58
N VAL A 80 -10.52 0.85 -5.63
CA VAL A 80 -11.50 -0.23 -5.41
C VAL A 80 -12.63 -0.22 -6.44
N THR A 81 -13.00 0.95 -6.98
CA THR A 81 -14.11 1.09 -7.95
C THR A 81 -13.67 1.12 -9.42
N ALA A 82 -12.38 1.29 -9.69
CA ALA A 82 -11.83 1.58 -11.03
C ALA A 82 -12.42 2.84 -11.69
N LEU A 83 -12.89 3.81 -10.89
CA LEU A 83 -13.48 5.07 -11.35
C LEU A 83 -12.60 6.26 -10.94
N TYR A 84 -12.65 7.35 -11.70
CA TYR A 84 -12.00 8.60 -11.28
C TYR A 84 -12.74 9.29 -10.12
N PRO A 85 -12.05 10.16 -9.35
CA PRO A 85 -12.64 10.92 -8.25
C PRO A 85 -13.95 11.64 -8.56
N GLN A 86 -14.08 12.20 -9.76
CA GLN A 86 -15.27 12.91 -10.21
C GLN A 86 -16.44 11.96 -10.50
N GLN A 87 -16.18 10.70 -10.83
CA GLN A 87 -17.21 9.70 -11.16
C GLN A 87 -17.76 9.05 -9.89
N HIS A 88 -16.90 8.66 -8.95
CA HIS A 88 -17.35 8.12 -7.67
C HIS A 88 -17.67 9.21 -6.62
N GLY A 89 -17.31 10.47 -6.86
CA GLY A 89 -17.69 11.60 -6.00
C GLY A 89 -16.98 11.67 -4.63
N VAL A 90 -15.88 10.93 -4.46
CA VAL A 90 -14.99 11.04 -3.30
C VAL A 90 -13.76 11.80 -3.73
N VAL A 91 -13.74 13.11 -3.46
CA VAL A 91 -12.71 14.05 -3.98
C VAL A 91 -11.81 14.62 -2.90
N GLN A 92 -12.13 14.37 -1.62
CA GLN A 92 -11.31 14.69 -0.45
C GLN A 92 -11.24 13.47 0.48
N ASN A 93 -10.43 13.55 1.54
CA ASN A 93 -10.43 12.54 2.59
C ASN A 93 -11.80 12.47 3.29
N THR A 94 -12.24 11.26 3.64
CA THR A 94 -13.54 11.04 4.30
C THR A 94 -13.60 11.74 5.65
N GLY A 95 -14.80 12.14 6.07
CA GLY A 95 -15.01 12.80 7.35
C GLY A 95 -16.30 13.62 7.40
N TRP A 96 -16.28 14.75 8.10
CA TRP A 96 -17.48 15.55 8.34
C TRP A 96 -18.16 16.07 7.07
N LYS A 97 -17.40 16.37 6.02
CA LYS A 97 -17.91 16.96 4.77
C LYS A 97 -17.93 16.01 3.57
N GLN A 98 -17.23 14.89 3.66
CA GLN A 98 -17.03 13.97 2.54
C GLN A 98 -17.45 12.56 2.97
N ARG A 99 -18.36 11.95 2.20
CA ARG A 99 -18.81 10.57 2.42
C ARG A 99 -17.71 9.55 2.16
N GLY A 100 -17.84 8.37 2.76
CA GLY A 100 -17.08 7.16 2.42
C GLY A 100 -17.68 6.36 1.27
N MET A 101 -17.21 5.12 1.13
CA MET A 101 -17.75 4.13 0.20
C MET A 101 -19.15 3.73 0.66
N ARG A 102 -20.09 3.63 -0.28
CA ARG A 102 -21.43 3.09 0.01
C ARG A 102 -21.44 1.57 -0.22
N PRO A 103 -22.25 0.80 0.53
CA PRO A 103 -22.38 -0.65 0.33
C PRO A 103 -22.87 -1.07 -1.06
N ASP A 104 -23.55 -0.18 -1.80
CA ASP A 104 -24.08 -0.46 -3.14
C ASP A 104 -23.07 -0.22 -4.27
N GLU A 105 -21.92 0.41 -3.99
CA GLU A 105 -20.89 0.66 -4.99
C GLU A 105 -20.22 -0.64 -5.43
N MET A 106 -20.02 -0.78 -6.75
CA MET A 106 -19.30 -1.93 -7.31
C MET A 106 -17.80 -1.78 -7.09
N THR A 107 -17.19 -2.79 -6.49
CA THR A 107 -15.75 -2.82 -6.22
C THR A 107 -15.12 -4.10 -6.74
N TYR A 108 -13.82 -4.09 -7.02
CA TYR A 108 -13.14 -5.31 -7.45
C TYR A 108 -13.24 -6.45 -6.41
N PRO A 109 -13.22 -6.22 -5.08
CA PRO A 109 -13.44 -7.31 -4.12
C PRO A 109 -14.86 -7.85 -4.17
N ARG A 110 -15.86 -7.01 -4.43
CA ARG A 110 -17.22 -7.49 -4.64
C ARG A 110 -17.31 -8.38 -5.87
N VAL A 111 -16.70 -7.97 -6.98
CA VAL A 111 -16.67 -8.77 -8.22
C VAL A 111 -15.97 -10.11 -7.99
N LEU A 112 -14.82 -10.12 -7.31
CA LEU A 112 -14.12 -11.36 -6.96
C LEU A 112 -14.95 -12.26 -6.02
N TRP A 113 -15.61 -11.67 -5.02
CA TRP A 113 -16.47 -12.41 -4.10
C TRP A 113 -17.67 -13.05 -4.80
N GLU A 114 -18.32 -12.31 -5.71
CA GLU A 114 -19.41 -12.83 -6.56
C GLU A 114 -18.93 -13.97 -7.49
N ASP A 115 -17.64 -14.00 -7.85
CA ASP A 115 -16.97 -15.06 -8.60
C ASP A 115 -16.41 -16.20 -7.71
N GLY A 116 -16.80 -16.24 -6.43
CA GLY A 116 -16.47 -17.33 -5.51
C GLY A 116 -15.14 -17.18 -4.77
N TYR A 117 -14.46 -16.04 -4.86
CA TYR A 117 -13.28 -15.77 -4.04
C TYR A 117 -13.66 -15.47 -2.58
N SER A 118 -12.79 -15.89 -1.67
CA SER A 118 -12.82 -15.40 -0.29
C SER A 118 -12.02 -14.10 -0.19
N THR A 119 -12.71 -12.98 -0.01
CA THR A 119 -12.08 -11.65 0.01
C THR A 119 -11.95 -11.12 1.43
N HIS A 120 -10.74 -10.68 1.77
CA HIS A 120 -10.41 -10.16 3.09
C HIS A 120 -9.59 -8.87 2.94
N HIS A 121 -9.77 -7.94 3.86
CA HIS A 121 -9.01 -6.70 3.90
C HIS A 121 -8.45 -6.47 5.29
N TYR A 122 -7.14 -6.26 5.36
CA TYR A 122 -6.41 -6.04 6.60
C TYR A 122 -5.67 -4.71 6.53
N GLY A 123 -5.91 -3.84 7.51
CA GLY A 123 -5.23 -2.55 7.64
C GLY A 123 -6.13 -1.36 7.35
N LYS A 124 -5.52 -0.29 6.83
CA LYS A 124 -6.17 1.02 6.68
C LYS A 124 -7.23 1.00 5.57
N TRP A 125 -8.46 1.36 5.93
CA TRP A 125 -9.54 1.53 4.97
C TRP A 125 -9.67 2.99 4.48
N HIS A 126 -9.95 3.94 5.38
CA HIS A 126 -10.09 5.37 5.06
C HIS A 126 -11.20 5.67 4.03
N LEU A 127 -12.16 4.76 3.89
CA LEU A 127 -13.38 4.89 3.10
C LEU A 127 -14.63 4.63 3.98
N GLU A 128 -14.48 4.78 5.28
CA GLU A 128 -15.58 4.66 6.24
C GLU A 128 -16.59 5.78 5.98
N ASP A 129 -17.88 5.43 5.99
CA ASP A 129 -18.91 6.44 6.13
C ASP A 129 -19.03 6.86 7.60
N LYS A 130 -19.79 7.94 7.85
CA LYS A 130 -20.06 8.44 9.21
C LYS A 130 -20.74 7.40 10.10
N GLN A 131 -21.40 6.41 9.50
CA GLN A 131 -21.98 5.27 10.20
C GLN A 131 -20.91 4.18 10.36
N LYS A 132 -20.25 4.18 11.52
CA LYS A 132 -19.41 3.05 11.93
C LYS A 132 -20.31 1.82 12.11
N GLY A 133 -20.02 0.72 11.41
CA GLY A 133 -20.70 -0.56 11.65
C GLY A 133 -21.16 -1.31 10.40
N ASP A 134 -21.17 -0.68 9.23
CA ASP A 134 -21.57 -1.38 8.00
C ASP A 134 -20.44 -2.28 7.51
N SER A 135 -20.48 -3.55 7.92
CA SER A 135 -19.70 -4.62 7.31
C SER A 135 -20.36 -5.08 6.02
N VAL A 136 -19.62 -5.08 4.91
CA VAL A 136 -20.05 -5.74 3.67
C VAL A 136 -19.40 -7.11 3.55
N ALA A 137 -20.12 -8.07 2.96
CA ALA A 137 -19.71 -9.49 2.91
C ALA A 137 -18.38 -9.72 2.17
N TRP A 138 -18.01 -8.81 1.26
CA TRP A 138 -16.77 -8.88 0.47
C TRP A 138 -15.59 -8.12 1.10
N TYR A 139 -15.77 -7.51 2.28
CA TYR A 139 -14.73 -6.88 3.10
C TYR A 139 -14.86 -7.31 4.57
N THR A 140 -14.73 -8.61 4.85
CA THR A 140 -15.07 -9.22 6.14
C THR A 140 -14.24 -8.74 7.35
N ASP A 141 -13.05 -8.16 7.13
CA ASP A 141 -12.12 -7.78 8.21
C ASP A 141 -11.76 -6.29 8.25
N GLN A 142 -12.47 -5.45 7.47
CA GLN A 142 -12.14 -4.03 7.29
C GLN A 142 -12.05 -3.21 8.60
N PHE A 143 -12.80 -3.60 9.64
CA PHE A 143 -12.86 -2.91 10.94
C PHE A 143 -12.48 -3.78 12.11
N ARG A 144 -12.33 -5.10 11.91
CA ARG A 144 -12.17 -6.07 12.98
C ARG A 144 -10.70 -6.23 13.37
N TYR A 145 -9.82 -6.29 12.36
CA TYR A 145 -8.40 -6.48 12.60
C TYR A 145 -7.78 -5.33 13.39
N PHE A 146 -8.25 -4.10 13.19
CA PHE A 146 -7.62 -2.95 13.80
C PHE A 146 -7.80 -2.88 15.33
N PRO A 147 -9.02 -3.02 15.90
CA PRO A 147 -9.20 -3.18 17.34
C PRO A 147 -8.51 -4.43 17.90
N GLU A 148 -8.67 -5.60 17.27
CA GLU A 148 -8.05 -6.84 17.77
C GLU A 148 -6.51 -6.77 17.73
N PHE A 149 -5.93 -6.14 16.70
CA PHE A 149 -4.49 -5.88 16.64
C PHE A 149 -4.05 -4.91 17.74
N GLN A 150 -4.78 -3.81 17.95
CA GLN A 150 -4.48 -2.86 19.00
C GLN A 150 -4.50 -3.54 20.38
N ASP A 151 -5.51 -4.36 20.64
CA ASP A 151 -5.63 -5.13 21.89
C ASP A 151 -4.46 -6.12 22.04
N ASN A 152 -4.18 -6.90 21.00
CA ASN A 152 -3.09 -7.89 21.03
C ASN A 152 -1.69 -7.26 21.12
N MET A 153 -1.53 -6.02 20.65
CA MET A 153 -0.26 -5.31 20.69
C MET A 153 -0.13 -4.40 21.91
N ALA A 154 -1.17 -4.18 22.71
CA ALA A 154 -1.23 -3.15 23.76
C ALA A 154 0.04 -3.09 24.64
N ASP A 155 0.49 -4.22 25.18
CA ASP A 155 1.69 -4.31 26.02
C ASP A 155 2.99 -3.95 25.25
N LYS A 156 3.07 -4.35 23.98
CA LYS A 156 4.20 -4.02 23.11
C LYS A 156 4.18 -2.55 22.70
N LEU A 157 3.00 -1.99 22.42
CA LEU A 157 2.83 -0.57 22.11
C LEU A 157 3.31 0.29 23.29
N GLU A 158 2.99 -0.10 24.53
CA GLU A 158 3.48 0.58 25.74
C GLU A 158 5.01 0.49 25.86
N THR A 159 5.56 -0.70 25.60
CA THR A 159 7.02 -0.93 25.58
C THR A 159 7.72 -0.09 24.51
N TYR A 160 7.09 0.17 23.36
CA TYR A 160 7.68 1.03 22.33
C TYR A 160 7.58 2.50 22.73
N ARG A 161 6.44 2.95 23.24
CA ARG A 161 6.24 4.32 23.74
C ARG A 161 7.25 4.68 24.82
N SER A 162 7.59 3.74 25.70
CA SER A 162 8.57 3.94 26.78
C SER A 162 10.03 4.10 26.30
N ARG A 163 10.34 3.85 25.01
CA ARG A 163 11.70 3.99 24.45
C ARG A 163 12.08 5.43 24.10
N GLY A 164 11.16 6.37 24.22
CA GLY A 164 11.39 7.78 23.91
C GLY A 164 11.19 8.12 22.43
N LYS A 165 11.17 9.43 22.13
CA LYS A 165 10.94 9.99 20.78
C LYS A 165 12.10 9.63 19.84
N GLY A 166 11.81 9.42 18.56
CA GLY A 166 12.76 9.04 17.50
C GLY A 166 13.02 7.54 17.33
N LYS A 167 12.26 6.65 17.99
CA LYS A 167 12.54 5.19 18.09
C LYS A 167 11.37 4.28 17.76
N TYR A 168 10.21 4.84 17.47
CA TYR A 168 9.03 4.11 17.04
C TYR A 168 8.27 4.95 16.03
N SER A 169 7.27 4.44 15.32
CA SER A 169 6.37 5.27 14.51
C SER A 169 4.95 4.93 14.89
N GLU A 170 4.15 5.92 15.29
CA GLU A 170 2.72 5.73 15.55
C GLU A 170 1.91 6.08 14.30
N TRP A 171 1.41 5.05 13.61
CA TRP A 171 0.55 5.14 12.43
C TRP A 171 -0.84 4.63 12.78
N TYR A 172 -1.83 5.53 12.88
CA TYR A 172 -3.20 5.15 13.23
C TYR A 172 -3.24 4.29 14.51
N GLY A 173 -2.51 4.66 15.57
CA GLY A 173 -2.46 3.86 16.81
C GLY A 173 -1.73 2.50 16.70
N LEU A 174 -1.07 2.23 15.57
CA LEU A 174 -0.13 1.13 15.39
C LEU A 174 1.27 1.67 15.65
N VAL A 175 1.99 1.10 16.62
CA VAL A 175 3.36 1.52 16.94
C VAL A 175 4.32 0.52 16.31
N PHE A 176 5.09 0.97 15.32
CA PHE A 176 6.13 0.15 14.67
C PHE A 176 7.51 0.57 15.18
N PRO A 177 8.37 -0.37 15.61
CA PRO A 177 9.77 -0.04 15.82
C PRO A 177 10.35 0.38 14.47
N VAL A 178 10.98 1.55 14.44
CA VAL A 178 11.64 2.07 13.25
C VAL A 178 13.13 2.14 13.54
N GLU A 179 13.90 1.44 12.72
CA GLU A 179 15.32 1.72 12.62
C GLU A 179 15.47 2.95 11.74
N THR A 180 15.68 4.11 12.36
CA THR A 180 16.10 5.30 11.64
C THR A 180 17.53 5.07 11.17
N SER A 181 17.74 4.94 9.86
CA SER A 181 19.08 4.89 9.30
C SER A 181 19.83 6.19 9.59
N GLU A 182 21.16 6.16 9.60
CA GLU A 182 21.97 7.35 9.86
C GLU A 182 21.71 8.42 8.79
N GLU A 183 21.43 7.99 7.55
CA GLU A 183 21.06 8.86 6.43
C GLU A 183 19.72 9.56 6.65
N LEU A 184 18.70 8.85 7.16
CA LEU A 184 17.42 9.45 7.52
C LEU A 184 17.56 10.43 8.69
N ARG A 185 18.40 10.09 9.68
CA ARG A 185 18.69 10.97 10.82
C ARG A 185 19.38 12.24 10.34
N ILE A 186 20.37 12.12 9.46
CA ILE A 186 21.03 13.24 8.79
C ILE A 186 20.02 14.03 7.96
N ALA A 187 19.14 13.40 7.17
CA ALA A 187 18.16 14.12 6.35
C ALA A 187 17.14 14.92 7.17
N LEU A 188 16.76 14.42 8.35
CA LEU A 188 15.92 15.11 9.33
C LEU A 188 16.67 16.29 9.98
N ASP A 189 17.94 16.08 10.35
CA ASP A 189 18.80 17.08 10.99
C ASP A 189 19.30 18.16 9.99
N HIS A 190 19.53 17.80 8.73
CA HIS A 190 20.25 18.61 7.73
C HIS A 190 19.32 19.50 6.88
N ASN A 191 17.99 19.27 6.93
CA ASN A 191 17.04 20.11 6.20
C ASN A 191 16.34 21.17 7.08
N ASP A 192 16.69 21.33 8.37
CA ASP A 192 15.98 22.20 9.34
C ASP A 192 14.45 22.01 9.36
N LEU A 193 13.95 20.92 8.76
CA LEU A 193 12.52 20.66 8.61
C LEU A 193 11.91 20.39 9.99
N TRP A 194 12.67 19.84 10.92
CA TRP A 194 12.19 19.61 12.27
C TRP A 194 11.72 20.90 12.96
N ASP A 195 12.55 21.94 12.93
CA ASP A 195 12.23 23.22 13.57
C ASP A 195 11.17 24.00 12.80
N GLN A 196 11.09 23.85 11.48
CA GLN A 196 10.05 24.47 10.65
C GLN A 196 8.69 23.76 10.77
N TRP A 197 8.68 22.44 10.99
CA TRP A 197 7.44 21.65 10.97
C TRP A 197 6.80 21.52 12.35
N LYS A 198 7.58 21.54 13.45
CA LYS A 198 7.07 21.36 14.83
C LYS A 198 5.97 22.36 15.23
N GLU A 199 5.95 23.55 14.62
CA GLU A 199 4.96 24.61 14.91
C GLU A 199 3.82 24.69 13.89
N HIS A 200 3.92 24.01 12.74
CA HIS A 200 2.88 24.00 11.72
C HIS A 200 1.81 22.94 12.03
N TRP A 201 0.53 23.27 11.82
CA TRP A 201 -0.59 22.32 11.97
C TRP A 201 -0.45 21.07 11.08
N ALA A 202 0.20 21.20 9.92
CA ALA A 202 0.51 20.09 9.02
C ALA A 202 1.70 19.23 9.51
N GLY A 203 2.59 19.79 10.34
CA GLY A 203 3.62 19.03 11.04
C GLY A 203 3.03 18.08 12.07
N GLN A 204 1.93 18.46 12.71
CA GLN A 204 1.14 17.52 13.52
C GLN A 204 0.45 16.42 12.70
N MET A 205 0.21 16.61 11.39
CA MET A 205 -0.35 15.56 10.54
C MET A 205 0.72 14.55 10.09
N VAL A 206 1.93 15.01 9.74
CA VAL A 206 3.05 14.12 9.45
C VAL A 206 3.53 13.38 10.70
N LEU A 207 3.50 14.03 11.87
CA LEU A 207 3.82 13.40 13.16
C LEU A 207 2.66 12.55 13.71
N GLY A 208 1.40 12.93 13.52
CA GLY A 208 0.25 12.14 13.96
C GLY A 208 -0.01 10.92 13.08
N MET A 209 0.52 10.93 11.86
CA MET A 209 0.55 9.76 10.99
C MET A 209 1.82 8.95 11.18
N GLY A 210 2.96 9.49 11.61
CA GLY A 210 4.13 8.69 12.00
C GLY A 210 4.98 9.41 13.02
N MET A 211 4.68 9.24 14.31
CA MET A 211 5.54 9.78 15.37
C MET A 211 6.85 8.99 15.42
N LEU A 212 7.89 9.41 14.68
CA LEU A 212 9.26 8.93 14.88
C LEU A 212 9.67 9.13 16.34
#